data_AF-A0A5A9Z4W2-F1
#
_entry.id   AF-A0A5A9Z4W2-F1
#
_cell.length_a   1.000
_cell.length_b   1.000
_cell.length_c   1.000
_cell.angle_alpha   90.00
_cell.angle_beta   90.00
_cell.angle_gamma   90.00
#
_symmetry.space_group_name_H-M   'P 1'
#
loop_
_entity.id
_entity.type
_entity.pdbx_description
1 polymer ?
#
loop_
_entity_poly.entity_id
_entity_poly.type
_entity_poly.pdbx_seq_one_letter_code
_entity_poly.pdbx_strand_id
1 'polypeptide(L)'
;MALSRRTGQRFQASIWPGFVDAMTGLLLVLMFVLTIFMLVQFVLRETISGQETELDTLSAEVAALAQALGVEQRRAAGLESELANTIETAEAAAERQASVIERLRAERAALGAELETAEGRIATFEEQVAGLLAAQAENRQTIAGLEAREAELVSEREALDLALAQAREEIDAGAEAARLAAARREALEALVASLRSEKDDLESAQAGLMAERAELEERLSEEEQARLAEAAAAEMLRDRLENAETELTAMTLALEEQRRRAEETLTLLAAAEETGADLEARLAAALLEGEQTQAALSEVEEEASQRALRIDDLEMALAAALLAGEERQAALSEAAEEEAQQAARIDSLEAALAAALAEGESARGRVDTLEARLAALETALDDTQAQAAQLETQLAAREESWAERLANAEAALAEAQAEADERGGAAASLAAQVATLEAALARTRDTAQGLEAQLEAE
;
A
#
# COMPACT_ATOMS: atom_id res chain seq x y z
N MET A 1 56.69 85.24 131.82
CA MET A 1 56.92 86.30 132.84
C MET A 1 57.90 87.31 132.24
N ALA A 2 57.66 88.62 132.46
CA ALA A 2 58.47 89.81 132.09
C ALA A 2 58.42 90.28 130.61
N LEU A 3 57.76 91.41 130.26
CA LEU A 3 58.06 92.87 130.43
C LEU A 3 59.02 93.39 129.32
N SER A 4 58.63 94.26 128.38
CA SER A 4 58.20 95.68 128.45
C SER A 4 59.34 96.72 128.42
N ARG A 5 59.20 97.67 127.46
CA ARG A 5 59.75 99.04 127.28
C ARG A 5 61.09 99.18 126.52
N ARG A 6 61.11 99.85 125.35
CA ARG A 6 61.04 101.32 125.04
C ARG A 6 62.41 101.98 125.36
N THR A 7 63.12 102.70 124.48
CA THR A 7 62.78 104.02 123.90
C THR A 7 63.96 104.52 123.04
N GLY A 8 63.73 105.38 122.01
CA GLY A 8 64.77 106.32 121.53
C GLY A 8 64.71 106.81 120.06
N GLN A 9 63.93 107.85 119.79
CA GLN A 9 63.98 108.80 118.64
C GLN A 9 65.30 109.61 118.63
N ARG A 10 65.85 110.27 117.59
CA ARG A 10 65.49 110.74 116.22
C ARG A 10 66.82 111.25 115.58
N PHE A 11 66.97 111.29 114.25
CA PHE A 11 67.35 112.46 113.42
C PHE A 11 67.51 112.10 111.93
N GLN A 12 67.35 113.11 111.07
CA GLN A 12 67.00 113.14 109.65
C GLN A 12 68.07 112.68 108.65
N ALA A 13 67.65 112.17 107.46
CA ALA A 13 67.91 112.72 106.11
C ALA A 13 67.92 111.64 104.99
N SER A 14 67.41 112.03 103.81
CA SER A 14 67.66 111.44 102.47
C SER A 14 66.73 110.31 101.96
N ILE A 15 65.58 110.74 101.44
CA ILE A 15 64.79 110.14 100.36
C ILE A 15 65.63 110.24 99.08
N TRP A 16 66.15 109.12 98.52
CA TRP A 16 66.67 108.93 97.15
C TRP A 16 67.38 107.55 97.02
N PRO A 17 66.62 106.43 97.01
CA PRO A 17 66.83 105.46 95.91
C PRO A 17 65.56 104.70 95.45
N GLY A 18 64.36 105.05 95.94
CA GLY A 18 63.11 104.28 95.68
C GLY A 18 62.33 104.60 94.39
N PHE A 19 62.73 105.61 93.59
CA PHE A 19 62.04 105.97 92.34
C PHE A 19 62.62 105.22 91.12
N VAL A 20 63.92 104.89 91.18
CA VAL A 20 64.60 104.12 90.12
C VAL A 20 64.11 102.68 90.10
N ASP A 21 63.84 102.05 91.26
CA ASP A 21 63.38 100.66 91.33
C ASP A 21 61.91 100.48 90.87
N ALA A 22 61.07 101.50 91.05
CA ALA A 22 59.70 101.50 90.51
C ALA A 22 59.69 101.73 88.98
N MET A 23 60.57 102.59 88.45
CA MET A 23 60.70 102.80 86.99
C MET A 23 61.40 101.65 86.27
N THR A 24 62.44 101.05 86.85
CA THR A 24 63.06 99.84 86.28
C THR A 24 62.17 98.62 86.44
N GLY A 25 61.41 98.52 87.54
CA GLY A 25 60.38 97.49 87.71
C GLY A 25 59.24 97.62 86.69
N LEU A 26 58.78 98.84 86.39
CA LEU A 26 57.77 99.09 85.36
C LEU A 26 58.30 98.82 83.94
N LEU A 27 59.57 99.15 83.64
CA LEU A 27 60.21 98.78 82.38
C LEU A 27 60.44 97.27 82.24
N LEU A 28 60.85 96.56 83.31
CA LEU A 28 61.01 95.10 83.28
C LEU A 28 59.67 94.39 83.11
N VAL A 29 58.62 94.84 83.81
CA VAL A 29 57.25 94.32 83.63
C VAL A 29 56.74 94.62 82.22
N LEU A 30 56.99 95.81 81.68
CA LEU A 30 56.60 96.16 80.30
C LEU A 30 57.33 95.30 79.28
N MET A 31 58.65 95.10 79.42
CA MET A 31 59.44 94.25 78.52
C MET A 31 59.03 92.78 78.64
N PHE A 32 58.74 92.31 79.86
CA PHE A 32 58.25 90.96 80.12
C PHE A 32 56.87 90.72 79.50
N VAL A 33 55.94 91.68 79.60
CA VAL A 33 54.63 91.62 78.94
C VAL A 33 54.81 91.63 77.41
N LEU A 34 55.70 92.45 76.86
CA LEU A 34 55.98 92.50 75.41
C LEU A 34 56.62 91.21 74.87
N THR A 35 57.55 90.60 75.60
CA THR A 35 58.20 89.34 75.20
C THR A 35 57.26 88.14 75.34
N ILE A 36 56.47 88.07 76.42
CA ILE A 36 55.41 87.08 76.54
C ILE A 36 54.41 87.22 75.40
N PHE A 37 54.02 88.45 75.07
CA PHE A 37 53.08 88.70 73.99
C PHE A 37 53.66 88.34 72.62
N MET A 38 54.93 88.65 72.35
CA MET A 38 55.62 88.26 71.12
C MET A 38 55.74 86.73 70.99
N LEU A 39 56.00 86.03 72.09
CA LEU A 39 55.99 84.56 72.13
C LEU A 39 54.59 84.01 71.84
N VAL A 40 53.56 84.59 72.47
CA VAL A 40 52.16 84.24 72.23
C VAL A 40 51.79 84.51 70.77
N GLN A 41 52.18 85.65 70.19
CA GLN A 41 51.96 85.95 68.77
C GLN A 41 52.71 85.02 67.83
N PHE A 42 53.95 84.65 68.12
CA PHE A 42 54.71 83.68 67.33
C PHE A 42 54.03 82.31 67.36
N VAL A 43 53.63 81.84 68.54
CA VAL A 43 52.90 80.58 68.70
C VAL A 43 51.54 80.64 67.99
N LEU A 44 50.77 81.72 68.11
CA LEU A 44 49.50 81.88 67.39
C LEU A 44 49.69 81.98 65.87
N ARG A 45 50.75 82.65 65.39
CA ARG A 45 51.06 82.75 63.94
C ARG A 45 51.49 81.41 63.36
N GLU A 46 52.31 80.66 64.07
CA GLU A 46 52.69 79.28 63.71
C GLU A 46 51.45 78.38 63.71
N THR A 47 50.56 78.55 64.70
CA THR A 47 49.29 77.80 64.79
C THR A 47 48.35 78.14 63.63
N ILE A 48 48.18 79.42 63.26
CA ILE A 48 47.36 79.84 62.12
C ILE A 48 47.96 79.33 60.81
N SER A 49 49.28 79.49 60.61
CA SER A 49 49.94 79.03 59.39
C SER A 49 49.88 77.51 59.24
N GLY A 50 49.99 76.76 60.36
CA GLY A 50 49.76 75.32 60.40
C GLY A 50 48.31 74.95 60.04
N GLN A 51 47.34 75.64 60.64
CA GLN A 51 45.90 75.45 60.34
C GLN A 51 45.53 75.80 58.89
N GLU A 52 46.11 76.84 58.30
CA GLU A 52 45.90 77.24 56.90
C GLU A 52 46.46 76.15 55.95
N THR A 53 47.64 75.61 56.25
CA THR A 53 48.24 74.50 55.49
C THR A 53 47.43 73.20 55.60
N GLU A 54 46.93 72.89 56.80
CA GLU A 54 46.03 71.75 57.03
C GLU A 54 44.70 71.91 56.29
N LEU A 55 44.15 73.14 56.23
CA LEU A 55 42.91 73.45 55.52
C LEU A 55 43.07 73.39 54.00
N ASP A 56 44.19 73.85 53.45
CA ASP A 56 44.52 73.69 52.04
C ASP A 56 44.65 72.21 51.67
N THR A 57 45.29 71.42 52.55
CA THR A 57 45.43 69.97 52.38
C THR A 57 44.05 69.28 52.41
N LEU A 58 43.21 69.60 53.40
CA LEU A 58 41.86 69.05 53.52
C LEU A 58 40.96 69.46 52.34
N SER A 59 41.06 70.70 51.87
CA SER A 59 40.33 71.19 50.68
C SER A 59 40.75 70.44 49.41
N ALA A 60 42.05 70.16 49.26
CA ALA A 60 42.55 69.35 48.16
C ALA A 60 42.09 67.88 48.24
N GLU A 61 42.03 67.32 49.45
CA GLU A 61 41.49 65.97 49.69
C GLU A 61 39.99 65.89 49.38
N VAL A 62 39.18 66.88 49.82
CA VAL A 62 37.74 66.97 49.49
C VAL A 62 37.52 67.09 47.98
N ALA A 63 38.32 67.91 47.29
CA ALA A 63 38.24 68.05 45.84
C ALA A 63 38.60 66.74 45.11
N ALA A 64 39.62 66.02 45.59
CA ALA A 64 40.01 64.72 45.05
C ALA A 64 38.94 63.65 45.28
N LEU A 65 38.31 63.62 46.46
CA LEU A 65 37.21 62.71 46.79
C LEU A 65 35.97 62.99 45.91
N ALA A 66 35.60 64.26 45.72
CA ALA A 66 34.50 64.64 44.84
C ALA A 66 34.78 64.25 43.37
N GLN A 67 36.01 64.40 42.91
CA GLN A 67 36.41 63.98 41.56
C GLN A 67 36.35 62.45 41.39
N ALA A 68 36.85 61.69 42.38
CA ALA A 68 36.80 60.23 42.38
C ALA A 68 35.36 59.72 42.38
N LEU A 69 34.48 60.32 43.20
CA LEU A 69 33.06 60.00 43.25
C LEU A 69 32.38 60.22 41.89
N GLY A 70 32.65 61.34 41.22
CA GLY A 70 32.10 61.62 39.89
C GLY A 70 32.62 60.68 38.78
N VAL A 71 33.81 60.09 38.93
CA VAL A 71 34.32 59.05 38.01
C VAL A 71 33.60 57.72 38.27
N GLU A 72 33.47 57.31 39.53
CA GLU A 72 32.77 56.07 39.89
C GLU A 72 31.27 56.12 39.53
N GLN A 73 30.59 57.26 39.73
CA GLN A 73 29.19 57.46 39.29
C GLN A 73 29.03 57.26 37.78
N ARG A 74 29.92 57.84 36.96
CA ARG A 74 29.87 57.66 35.49
C ARG A 74 30.15 56.22 35.09
N ARG A 75 31.05 55.54 35.80
CA ARG A 75 31.36 54.12 35.56
C ARG A 75 30.18 53.23 35.91
N ALA A 76 29.50 53.49 37.04
CA ALA A 76 28.29 52.76 37.44
C ALA A 76 27.17 52.94 36.42
N ALA A 77 26.85 54.18 36.03
CA ALA A 77 25.84 54.46 35.01
C ALA A 77 26.17 53.80 33.65
N GLY A 78 27.46 53.74 33.28
CA GLY A 78 27.91 53.00 32.09
C GLY A 78 27.64 51.50 32.18
N LEU A 79 27.99 50.87 33.32
CA LEU A 79 27.76 49.44 33.55
C LEU A 79 26.27 49.08 33.66
N GLU A 80 25.45 49.94 34.26
CA GLU A 80 23.98 49.80 34.31
C GLU A 80 23.38 49.86 32.91
N SER A 81 23.81 50.83 32.09
CA SER A 81 23.40 50.94 30.69
C SER A 81 23.83 49.72 29.87
N GLU A 82 25.07 49.25 30.01
CA GLU A 82 25.54 48.01 29.35
C GLU A 82 24.70 46.80 29.75
N LEU A 83 24.41 46.64 31.04
CA LEU A 83 23.60 45.52 31.56
C LEU A 83 22.14 45.59 31.08
N ALA A 84 21.52 46.78 31.12
CA ALA A 84 20.17 47.01 30.60
C ALA A 84 20.08 46.65 29.10
N ASN A 85 21.07 47.08 28.30
CA ASN A 85 21.15 46.70 26.88
C ASN A 85 21.29 45.17 26.71
N THR A 86 22.08 44.50 27.55
CA THR A 86 22.20 43.03 27.46
C THR A 86 20.89 42.32 27.79
N ILE A 87 20.12 42.80 28.77
CA ILE A 87 18.80 42.28 29.10
C ILE A 87 17.85 42.45 27.92
N GLU A 88 17.74 43.66 27.35
CA GLU A 88 16.89 43.93 26.18
C GLU A 88 17.25 43.01 24.99
N THR A 89 18.55 42.79 24.75
CA THR A 89 18.98 41.88 23.68
C THR A 89 18.61 40.42 23.95
N ALA A 90 18.62 39.98 25.22
CA ALA A 90 18.24 38.64 25.63
C ALA A 90 16.73 38.44 25.51
N GLU A 91 15.91 39.40 25.95
CA GLU A 91 14.46 39.40 25.78
C GLU A 91 14.06 39.35 24.30
N ALA A 92 14.66 40.20 23.47
CA ALA A 92 14.43 40.19 22.02
C ALA A 92 14.89 38.88 21.36
N ALA A 93 15.87 38.17 21.92
CA ALA A 93 16.25 36.83 21.47
C ALA A 93 15.22 35.78 21.88
N ALA A 94 14.70 35.85 23.11
CA ALA A 94 13.66 34.97 23.62
C ALA A 94 12.36 35.09 22.81
N GLU A 95 11.91 36.31 22.50
CA GLU A 95 10.72 36.55 21.65
C GLU A 95 10.89 35.94 20.26
N ARG A 96 12.08 36.13 19.64
CA ARG A 96 12.40 35.52 18.34
C ARG A 96 12.35 34.01 18.42
N GLN A 97 12.92 33.39 19.44
CA GLN A 97 12.88 31.94 19.62
C GLN A 97 11.45 31.43 19.84
N ALA A 98 10.64 32.09 20.67
CA ALA A 98 9.23 31.76 20.87
C ALA A 98 8.44 31.77 19.55
N SER A 99 8.66 32.77 18.70
CA SER A 99 8.02 32.82 17.37
C SER A 99 8.43 31.66 16.44
N VAL A 100 9.69 31.21 16.53
CA VAL A 100 10.19 30.06 15.78
C VAL A 100 9.56 28.77 16.30
N ILE A 101 9.46 28.60 17.62
CA ILE A 101 8.82 27.45 18.25
C ILE A 101 7.36 27.34 17.80
N GLU A 102 6.59 28.42 17.84
CA GLU A 102 5.19 28.42 17.40
C GLU A 102 5.05 28.02 15.93
N ARG A 103 5.92 28.54 15.05
CA ARG A 103 5.93 28.16 13.63
C ARG A 103 6.26 26.67 13.44
N LEU A 104 7.23 26.13 14.17
CA LEU A 104 7.60 24.71 14.10
C LEU A 104 6.52 23.80 14.70
N ARG A 105 5.79 24.25 15.73
CA ARG A 105 4.61 23.55 16.27
C ARG A 105 3.50 23.46 15.23
N ALA A 106 3.23 24.55 14.51
CA ALA A 106 2.27 24.56 13.41
C ALA A 106 2.69 23.63 12.25
N GLU A 107 3.98 23.64 11.90
CA GLU A 107 4.54 22.74 10.87
C GLU A 107 4.41 21.26 11.27
N ARG A 108 4.73 20.91 12.52
CA ARG A 108 4.51 19.56 13.07
C ARG A 108 3.04 19.15 13.00
N ALA A 109 2.13 20.03 13.40
CA ALA A 109 0.70 19.73 13.37
C ALA A 109 0.19 19.48 11.93
N ALA A 110 0.67 20.27 10.95
CA ALA A 110 0.36 20.06 9.54
C ALA A 110 0.87 18.70 9.04
N LEU A 111 2.12 18.35 9.36
CA LEU A 111 2.68 17.04 9.01
C LEU A 111 1.96 15.87 9.67
N GLY A 112 1.49 16.05 10.91
CA GLY A 112 0.66 15.06 11.59
C GLY A 112 -0.66 14.78 10.84
N ALA A 113 -1.32 15.83 10.34
CA ALA A 113 -2.54 15.70 9.53
C ALA A 113 -2.27 15.07 8.16
N GLU A 114 -1.13 15.39 7.53
CA GLU A 114 -0.68 14.73 6.30
C GLU A 114 -0.44 13.23 6.54
N LEU A 115 0.15 12.87 7.69
CA LEU A 115 0.39 11.47 8.07
C LEU A 115 -0.92 10.69 8.24
N GLU A 116 -1.89 11.24 8.97
CA GLU A 116 -3.21 10.61 9.15
C GLU A 116 -3.91 10.41 7.80
N THR A 117 -3.79 11.38 6.90
CA THR A 117 -4.30 11.26 5.52
C THR A 117 -3.60 10.14 4.74
N ALA A 118 -2.28 10.04 4.86
CA ALA A 118 -1.50 8.97 4.22
C ALA A 118 -1.85 7.59 4.78
N GLU A 119 -2.02 7.46 6.10
CA GLU A 119 -2.48 6.23 6.76
C GLU A 119 -3.87 5.81 6.29
N GLY A 120 -4.80 6.76 6.14
CA GLY A 120 -6.12 6.48 5.55
C GLY A 120 -6.04 6.00 4.09
N ARG A 121 -5.13 6.56 3.29
CA ARG A 121 -4.87 6.09 1.91
C ARG A 121 -4.28 4.68 1.89
N ILE A 122 -3.35 4.37 2.80
CA ILE A 122 -2.76 3.04 2.96
C ILE A 122 -3.87 2.01 3.29
N ALA A 123 -4.72 2.29 4.27
CA ALA A 123 -5.83 1.41 4.61
C ALA A 123 -6.79 1.17 3.43
N THR A 124 -7.05 2.21 2.63
CA THR A 124 -7.85 2.10 1.41
C THR A 124 -7.19 1.22 0.34
N PHE A 125 -5.87 1.31 0.16
CA PHE A 125 -5.13 0.43 -0.75
C PHE A 125 -5.14 -1.02 -0.27
N GLU A 126 -4.94 -1.25 1.03
CA GLU A 126 -4.98 -2.59 1.62
C GLU A 126 -6.36 -3.25 1.44
N GLU A 127 -7.44 -2.50 1.63
CA GLU A 127 -8.81 -2.98 1.37
C GLU A 127 -9.01 -3.33 -0.12
N GLN A 128 -8.53 -2.48 -1.04
CA GLN A 128 -8.61 -2.73 -2.48
C GLN A 128 -7.83 -3.98 -2.90
N VAL A 129 -6.60 -4.16 -2.39
CA VAL A 129 -5.78 -5.34 -2.67
C VAL A 129 -6.46 -6.59 -2.11
N ALA A 130 -6.98 -6.55 -0.89
CA ALA A 130 -7.70 -7.67 -0.29
C ALA A 130 -8.95 -8.06 -1.12
N GLY A 131 -9.72 -7.07 -1.58
CA GLY A 131 -10.88 -7.28 -2.44
C GLY A 131 -10.51 -7.90 -3.79
N LEU A 132 -9.44 -7.43 -4.43
CA LEU A 132 -8.96 -7.99 -5.69
C LEU A 132 -8.38 -9.40 -5.54
N LEU A 133 -7.68 -9.71 -4.44
CA LEU A 133 -7.19 -11.06 -4.15
C LEU A 133 -8.36 -12.05 -3.96
N ALA A 134 -9.44 -11.61 -3.30
CA ALA A 134 -10.65 -12.42 -3.18
C ALA A 134 -11.31 -12.67 -4.55
N ALA A 135 -11.45 -11.63 -5.37
CA ALA A 135 -11.98 -11.76 -6.74
C ALA A 135 -11.09 -12.67 -7.61
N GLN A 136 -9.77 -12.58 -7.49
CA GLN A 136 -8.83 -13.45 -8.21
C GLN A 136 -9.01 -14.92 -7.81
N ALA A 137 -9.25 -15.22 -6.53
CA ALA A 137 -9.52 -16.58 -6.07
C ALA A 137 -10.83 -17.14 -6.65
N GLU A 138 -11.89 -16.32 -6.74
CA GLU A 138 -13.16 -16.67 -7.37
C GLU A 138 -13.01 -16.92 -8.88
N ASN A 139 -12.26 -16.07 -9.57
CA ASN A 139 -11.96 -16.22 -10.99
C ASN A 139 -11.17 -17.50 -11.28
N ARG A 140 -10.15 -17.83 -10.47
CA ARG A 140 -9.42 -19.09 -10.59
C ARG A 140 -10.31 -20.31 -10.40
N GLN A 141 -11.24 -20.26 -9.44
CA GLN A 141 -12.21 -21.33 -9.25
C GLN A 141 -13.13 -21.45 -10.46
N THR A 142 -13.56 -20.33 -11.02
CA THR A 142 -14.37 -20.27 -12.24
C THR A 142 -13.62 -20.93 -13.40
N ILE A 143 -12.38 -20.51 -13.68
CA ILE A 143 -11.50 -21.09 -14.71
C ILE A 143 -11.34 -22.61 -14.53
N ALA A 144 -11.01 -23.07 -13.32
CA ALA A 144 -10.87 -24.51 -13.05
C ALA A 144 -12.18 -25.28 -13.31
N GLY A 145 -13.33 -24.69 -12.97
CA GLY A 145 -14.64 -25.23 -13.33
C GLY A 145 -14.90 -25.21 -14.84
N LEU A 146 -14.35 -24.23 -15.56
CA LEU A 146 -14.45 -24.16 -17.01
C LEU A 146 -13.62 -25.24 -17.71
N GLU A 147 -12.38 -25.44 -17.27
CA GLU A 147 -11.45 -26.47 -17.76
C GLU A 147 -11.99 -27.88 -17.49
N ALA A 148 -12.55 -28.12 -16.29
CA ALA A 148 -13.17 -29.42 -15.98
C ALA A 148 -14.33 -29.73 -16.93
N ARG A 149 -15.17 -28.74 -17.23
CA ARG A 149 -16.29 -28.93 -18.17
C ARG A 149 -15.82 -29.10 -19.62
N GLU A 150 -14.74 -28.44 -20.01
CA GLU A 150 -14.11 -28.65 -21.32
C GLU A 150 -13.63 -30.11 -21.46
N ALA A 151 -12.96 -30.65 -20.45
CA ALA A 151 -12.52 -32.05 -20.44
C ALA A 151 -13.68 -33.05 -20.56
N GLU A 152 -14.81 -32.75 -19.90
CA GLU A 152 -16.05 -33.53 -20.04
C GLU A 152 -16.60 -33.47 -21.48
N LEU A 153 -16.67 -32.28 -22.08
CA LEU A 153 -17.15 -32.10 -23.46
C LEU A 153 -16.24 -32.80 -24.49
N VAL A 154 -14.93 -32.76 -24.29
CA VAL A 154 -13.97 -33.51 -25.14
C VAL A 154 -14.23 -35.01 -25.04
N SER A 155 -14.44 -35.53 -23.84
CA SER A 155 -14.75 -36.95 -23.63
C SER A 155 -16.10 -37.35 -24.25
N GLU A 156 -17.12 -36.49 -24.13
CA GLU A 156 -18.43 -36.68 -24.75
C GLU A 156 -18.32 -36.68 -26.28
N ARG A 157 -17.53 -35.78 -26.85
CA ARG A 157 -17.25 -35.73 -28.30
C ARG A 157 -16.60 -37.02 -28.79
N GLU A 158 -15.56 -37.51 -28.10
CA GLU A 158 -14.90 -38.75 -28.47
C GLU A 158 -15.85 -39.96 -28.42
N ALA A 159 -16.76 -39.99 -27.45
CA ALA A 159 -17.78 -41.02 -27.35
C ALA A 159 -18.81 -40.93 -28.49
N LEU A 160 -19.25 -39.72 -28.87
CA LEU A 160 -20.15 -39.49 -30.00
C LEU A 160 -19.50 -39.86 -31.33
N ASP A 161 -18.23 -39.50 -31.54
CA ASP A 161 -17.47 -39.87 -32.74
C ASP A 161 -17.34 -41.40 -32.87
N LEU A 162 -17.07 -42.09 -31.76
CA LEU A 162 -17.02 -43.55 -31.75
C LEU A 162 -18.39 -44.17 -32.05
N ALA A 163 -19.46 -43.66 -31.43
CA ALA A 163 -20.81 -44.14 -31.68
C ALA A 163 -21.25 -43.93 -33.14
N LEU A 164 -20.86 -42.80 -33.74
CA LEU A 164 -21.13 -42.48 -35.13
C LEU A 164 -20.38 -43.44 -36.08
N ALA A 165 -19.10 -43.71 -35.79
CA ALA A 165 -18.32 -44.68 -36.56
C ALA A 165 -18.94 -46.08 -36.50
N GLN A 166 -19.35 -46.54 -35.31
CA GLN A 166 -20.03 -47.82 -35.13
C GLN A 166 -21.35 -47.88 -35.88
N ALA A 167 -22.18 -46.83 -35.80
CA ALA A 167 -23.47 -46.78 -36.49
C ALA A 167 -23.30 -46.83 -38.02
N ARG A 168 -22.26 -46.19 -38.57
CA ARG A 168 -21.94 -46.26 -40.00
C ARG A 168 -21.52 -47.67 -40.44
N GLU A 169 -20.67 -48.33 -39.66
CA GLU A 169 -20.29 -49.73 -39.93
C GLU A 169 -21.50 -50.68 -39.90
N GLU A 170 -22.45 -50.47 -38.97
CA GLU A 170 -23.69 -51.26 -38.90
C GLU A 170 -24.63 -51.04 -40.09
N ILE A 171 -24.69 -49.81 -40.65
CA ILE A 171 -25.45 -49.54 -41.88
C ILE A 171 -24.78 -50.19 -43.08
N ASP A 172 -23.45 -50.06 -43.22
CA ASP A 172 -22.72 -50.68 -44.33
C ASP A 172 -22.93 -52.20 -44.33
N ALA A 173 -22.83 -52.84 -43.17
CA ALA A 173 -23.13 -54.27 -43.02
C ALA A 173 -24.58 -54.61 -43.38
N GLY A 174 -25.55 -53.80 -42.95
CA GLY A 174 -26.96 -53.96 -43.30
C GLY A 174 -27.23 -53.80 -44.80
N ALA A 175 -26.59 -52.84 -45.46
CA ALA A 175 -26.71 -52.62 -46.89
C ALA A 175 -26.17 -53.79 -47.70
N GLU A 176 -25.04 -54.39 -47.31
CA GLU A 176 -24.54 -55.63 -47.93
C GLU A 176 -25.50 -56.81 -47.71
N ALA A 177 -26.08 -56.94 -46.52
CA ALA A 177 -27.08 -57.97 -46.25
C ALA A 177 -28.34 -57.81 -47.12
N ALA A 178 -28.83 -56.58 -47.28
CA ALA A 178 -29.97 -56.26 -48.16
C ALA A 178 -29.66 -56.60 -49.63
N ARG A 179 -28.46 -56.22 -50.12
CA ARG A 179 -28.03 -56.57 -51.49
C ARG A 179 -27.98 -58.08 -51.72
N LEU A 180 -27.45 -58.84 -50.74
CA LEU A 180 -27.40 -60.29 -50.82
C LEU A 180 -28.81 -60.91 -50.81
N ALA A 181 -29.71 -60.41 -49.96
CA ALA A 181 -31.10 -60.87 -49.91
C ALA A 181 -31.85 -60.58 -51.21
N ALA A 182 -31.68 -59.38 -51.79
CA ALA A 182 -32.26 -59.01 -53.08
C ALA A 182 -31.75 -59.90 -54.22
N ALA A 183 -30.43 -60.18 -54.28
CA ALA A 183 -29.85 -61.07 -55.27
C ALA A 183 -30.35 -62.52 -55.14
N ARG A 184 -30.55 -63.00 -53.90
CA ARG A 184 -31.16 -64.32 -53.65
C ARG A 184 -32.61 -64.38 -54.12
N ARG A 185 -33.41 -63.33 -53.86
CA ARG A 185 -34.79 -63.23 -54.33
C ARG A 185 -34.85 -63.26 -55.85
N GLU A 186 -34.03 -62.47 -56.53
CA GLU A 186 -33.95 -62.45 -58.00
C GLU A 186 -33.57 -63.83 -58.58
N ALA A 187 -32.62 -64.52 -57.95
CA ALA A 187 -32.25 -65.88 -58.34
C ALA A 187 -33.40 -66.90 -58.13
N LEU A 188 -34.17 -66.78 -57.04
CA LEU A 188 -35.34 -67.62 -56.77
C LEU A 188 -36.49 -67.33 -57.73
N GLU A 189 -36.74 -66.06 -58.07
CA GLU A 189 -37.72 -65.67 -59.08
C GLU A 189 -37.37 -66.24 -60.46
N ALA A 190 -36.08 -66.19 -60.85
CA ALA A 190 -35.59 -66.80 -62.07
C ALA A 190 -35.75 -68.34 -62.06
N LEU A 191 -35.46 -68.99 -60.92
CA LEU A 191 -35.66 -70.44 -60.76
C LEU A 191 -37.14 -70.81 -60.87
N VAL A 192 -38.03 -70.06 -60.21
CA VAL A 192 -39.49 -70.24 -60.29
C VAL A 192 -39.98 -70.10 -61.73
N ALA A 193 -39.48 -69.11 -62.48
CA ALA A 193 -39.81 -68.92 -63.89
C ALA A 193 -39.33 -70.11 -64.75
N SER A 194 -38.11 -70.60 -64.50
CA SER A 194 -37.57 -71.79 -65.19
C SER A 194 -38.40 -73.05 -64.89
N LEU A 195 -38.73 -73.30 -63.63
CA LEU A 195 -39.54 -74.45 -63.21
C LEU A 195 -40.96 -74.40 -63.78
N ARG A 196 -41.56 -73.20 -63.90
CA ARG A 196 -42.85 -73.02 -64.58
C ARG A 196 -42.75 -73.35 -66.07
N SER A 197 -41.71 -72.87 -66.75
CA SER A 197 -41.49 -73.21 -68.17
C SER A 197 -41.28 -74.70 -68.36
N GLU A 198 -40.48 -75.35 -67.51
CA GLU A 198 -40.22 -76.79 -67.58
C GLU A 198 -41.50 -77.59 -67.30
N LYS A 199 -42.33 -77.13 -66.37
CA LYS A 199 -43.66 -77.70 -66.12
C LYS A 199 -44.56 -77.55 -67.36
N ASP A 200 -44.65 -76.38 -67.98
CA ASP A 200 -45.48 -76.13 -69.17
C ASP A 200 -45.02 -76.99 -70.36
N ASP A 201 -43.71 -77.15 -70.55
CA ASP A 201 -43.12 -78.03 -71.58
C ASP A 201 -43.47 -79.50 -71.30
N LEU A 202 -43.41 -79.92 -70.03
CA LEU A 202 -43.73 -81.29 -69.61
C LEU A 202 -45.22 -81.61 -69.75
N GLU A 203 -46.11 -80.69 -69.37
CA GLU A 203 -47.56 -80.80 -69.59
C GLU A 203 -47.88 -80.88 -71.09
N SER A 204 -47.19 -80.10 -71.92
CA SER A 204 -47.32 -80.17 -73.39
C SER A 204 -46.86 -81.51 -73.95
N ALA A 205 -45.74 -82.05 -73.47
CA ALA A 205 -45.25 -83.37 -73.84
C ALA A 205 -46.21 -84.48 -73.38
N GLN A 206 -46.74 -84.38 -72.17
CA GLN A 206 -47.73 -85.31 -71.62
C GLN A 206 -49.02 -85.32 -72.45
N ALA A 207 -49.53 -84.14 -72.83
CA ALA A 207 -50.69 -84.01 -73.71
C ALA A 207 -50.43 -84.65 -75.09
N GLY A 208 -49.22 -84.48 -75.64
CA GLY A 208 -48.78 -85.14 -76.86
C GLY A 208 -48.76 -86.67 -76.73
N LEU A 209 -48.19 -87.22 -75.65
CA LEU A 209 -48.16 -88.66 -75.36
C LEU A 209 -49.57 -89.23 -75.15
N MET A 210 -50.47 -88.50 -74.50
CA MET A 210 -51.88 -88.91 -74.35
C MET A 210 -52.60 -88.94 -75.70
N ALA A 211 -52.32 -87.97 -76.58
CA ALA A 211 -52.88 -87.95 -77.94
C ALA A 211 -52.34 -89.12 -78.79
N GLU A 212 -51.03 -89.38 -78.75
CA GLU A 212 -50.41 -90.53 -79.43
C GLU A 212 -50.95 -91.85 -78.89
N ARG A 213 -51.14 -91.98 -77.57
CA ARG A 213 -51.80 -93.12 -76.96
C ARG A 213 -53.22 -93.31 -77.49
N ALA A 214 -54.02 -92.24 -77.54
CA ALA A 214 -55.39 -92.31 -78.04
C ALA A 214 -55.44 -92.75 -79.51
N GLU A 215 -54.53 -92.23 -80.34
CA GLU A 215 -54.38 -92.65 -81.74
C GLU A 215 -53.95 -94.12 -81.86
N LEU A 216 -52.98 -94.57 -81.05
CA LEU A 216 -52.53 -95.96 -81.03
C LEU A 216 -53.63 -96.92 -80.55
N GLU A 217 -54.42 -96.54 -79.54
CA GLU A 217 -55.58 -97.30 -79.06
C GLU A 217 -56.66 -97.41 -80.14
N GLU A 218 -56.95 -96.30 -80.85
CA GLU A 218 -57.87 -96.28 -81.98
C GLU A 218 -57.39 -97.19 -83.11
N ARG A 219 -56.12 -97.07 -83.53
CA ARG A 219 -55.51 -97.93 -84.56
C ARG A 219 -55.47 -99.40 -84.15
N LEU A 220 -55.19 -99.71 -82.88
CA LEU A 220 -55.22 -101.08 -82.36
C LEU A 220 -56.64 -101.63 -82.44
N SER A 221 -57.65 -100.85 -82.07
CA SER A 221 -59.06 -101.22 -82.19
C SER A 221 -59.48 -101.41 -83.65
N GLU A 222 -59.09 -100.51 -84.55
CA GLU A 222 -59.36 -100.63 -85.99
C GLU A 222 -58.69 -101.88 -86.59
N GLU A 223 -57.44 -102.16 -86.25
CA GLU A 223 -56.74 -103.39 -86.67
C GLU A 223 -57.35 -104.64 -86.05
N GLU A 224 -57.77 -104.63 -84.79
CA GLU A 224 -58.49 -105.73 -84.15
C GLU A 224 -59.84 -105.99 -84.86
N GLN A 225 -60.56 -104.93 -85.25
CA GLN A 225 -61.81 -105.03 -86.02
C GLN A 225 -61.57 -105.51 -87.46
N ALA A 226 -60.56 -104.96 -88.16
CA ALA A 226 -60.14 -105.41 -89.48
C ALA A 226 -59.72 -106.88 -89.43
N ARG A 227 -59.08 -107.32 -88.34
CA ARG A 227 -58.74 -108.72 -88.12
C ARG A 227 -59.91 -109.63 -87.85
N LEU A 228 -60.92 -109.18 -87.12
CA LEU A 228 -62.15 -109.95 -86.97
C LEU A 228 -62.87 -110.08 -88.32
N ALA A 229 -62.84 -109.04 -89.16
CA ALA A 229 -63.38 -109.06 -90.51
C ALA A 229 -62.55 -109.94 -91.48
N GLU A 230 -61.22 -109.84 -91.46
CA GLU A 230 -60.31 -110.69 -92.22
C GLU A 230 -60.33 -112.14 -91.74
N ALA A 231 -60.43 -112.41 -90.44
CA ALA A 231 -60.58 -113.76 -89.91
C ALA A 231 -61.92 -114.37 -90.35
N ALA A 232 -63.01 -113.59 -90.36
CA ALA A 232 -64.28 -114.02 -90.93
C ALA A 232 -64.20 -114.26 -92.46
N ALA A 233 -63.48 -113.39 -93.18
CA ALA A 233 -63.23 -113.55 -94.62
C ALA A 233 -62.28 -114.72 -94.94
N ALA A 234 -61.29 -114.98 -94.08
CA ALA A 234 -60.33 -116.06 -94.17
C ALA A 234 -60.92 -117.39 -93.70
N GLU A 235 -61.89 -117.44 -92.79
CA GLU A 235 -62.76 -118.61 -92.59
C GLU A 235 -63.52 -118.91 -93.88
N MET A 236 -64.13 -117.90 -94.50
CA MET A 236 -64.81 -118.06 -95.80
C MET A 236 -63.89 -118.47 -96.95
N LEU A 237 -62.58 -118.15 -96.89
CA LEU A 237 -61.58 -118.51 -97.89
C LEU A 237 -60.86 -119.84 -97.56
N ARG A 238 -60.66 -120.19 -96.28
CA ARG A 238 -60.20 -121.51 -95.80
C ARG A 238 -61.20 -122.61 -96.12
N ASP A 239 -62.49 -122.30 -96.11
CA ASP A 239 -63.54 -123.17 -96.66
C ASP A 239 -63.42 -123.38 -98.18
N ARG A 240 -62.63 -122.55 -98.90
CA ARG A 240 -62.47 -122.59 -100.36
C ARG A 240 -61.10 -123.04 -100.86
N LEU A 241 -60.03 -122.96 -100.08
CA LEU A 241 -58.70 -123.34 -100.52
C LEU A 241 -57.94 -124.02 -99.38
N GLU A 242 -57.92 -125.35 -99.44
CA GLU A 242 -57.00 -126.20 -98.69
C GLU A 242 -55.56 -125.94 -99.19
N ASN A 243 -54.76 -125.32 -98.32
CA ASN A 243 -53.29 -125.22 -98.33
C ASN A 243 -52.63 -124.08 -99.14
N ALA A 244 -52.40 -122.95 -98.47
CA ALA A 244 -51.13 -122.23 -98.51
C ALA A 244 -50.91 -121.50 -97.16
N GLU A 245 -49.77 -121.74 -96.53
CA GLU A 245 -49.50 -121.41 -95.13
C GLU A 245 -48.20 -120.60 -95.04
N THR A 246 -48.29 -119.26 -94.97
CA THR A 246 -47.28 -118.32 -94.38
C THR A 246 -47.71 -116.85 -94.58
N GLU A 247 -48.61 -116.36 -93.72
CA GLU A 247 -48.91 -114.90 -93.62
C GLU A 247 -49.24 -114.44 -92.18
N LEU A 248 -49.40 -115.37 -91.22
CA LEU A 248 -49.81 -115.07 -89.84
C LEU A 248 -48.67 -114.58 -88.93
N THR A 249 -47.42 -114.99 -89.17
CA THR A 249 -46.27 -114.63 -88.32
C THR A 249 -45.80 -113.18 -88.48
N ALA A 250 -46.01 -112.57 -89.65
CA ALA A 250 -45.71 -111.15 -89.84
C ALA A 250 -46.76 -110.24 -89.15
N MET A 251 -48.01 -110.69 -89.04
CA MET A 251 -49.11 -109.92 -88.42
C MET A 251 -49.15 -110.00 -86.90
N THR A 252 -48.86 -111.15 -86.28
CA THR A 252 -48.77 -111.25 -84.81
C THR A 252 -47.64 -110.36 -84.29
N LEU A 253 -46.54 -110.28 -85.05
CA LEU A 253 -45.39 -109.45 -84.73
C LEU A 253 -45.73 -107.95 -84.83
N ALA A 254 -46.60 -107.55 -85.77
CA ALA A 254 -47.07 -106.18 -85.88
C ALA A 254 -47.99 -105.76 -84.72
N LEU A 255 -48.91 -106.63 -84.27
CA LEU A 255 -49.80 -106.33 -83.13
C LEU A 255 -49.06 -106.32 -81.79
N GLU A 256 -48.16 -107.28 -81.57
CA GLU A 256 -47.27 -107.29 -80.40
C GLU A 256 -46.38 -106.05 -80.39
N GLU A 257 -45.89 -105.61 -81.54
CA GLU A 257 -45.14 -104.36 -81.67
C GLU A 257 -46.01 -103.13 -81.33
N GLN A 258 -47.30 -103.07 -81.72
CA GLN A 258 -48.20 -101.97 -81.33
C GLN A 258 -48.54 -101.99 -79.84
N ARG A 259 -48.75 -103.17 -79.23
CA ARG A 259 -48.96 -103.29 -77.77
C ARG A 259 -47.72 -102.91 -76.98
N ARG A 260 -46.53 -103.32 -77.44
CA ARG A 260 -45.27 -102.91 -76.83
C ARG A 260 -45.11 -101.39 -76.86
N ARG A 261 -45.45 -100.74 -77.98
CA ARG A 261 -45.46 -99.27 -78.08
C ARG A 261 -46.44 -98.62 -77.12
N ALA A 262 -47.64 -99.17 -76.93
CA ALA A 262 -48.61 -98.67 -75.96
C ALA A 262 -48.15 -98.84 -74.49
N GLU A 263 -47.46 -99.94 -74.17
CA GLU A 263 -46.85 -100.15 -72.85
C GLU A 263 -45.66 -99.22 -72.62
N GLU A 264 -44.85 -98.99 -73.66
CA GLU A 264 -43.77 -97.99 -73.65
C GLU A 264 -44.33 -96.58 -73.43
N THR A 265 -45.43 -96.18 -74.09
CA THR A 265 -46.07 -94.86 -73.87
C THR A 265 -46.69 -94.73 -72.47
N LEU A 266 -47.29 -95.79 -71.91
CA LEU A 266 -47.77 -95.79 -70.53
C LEU A 266 -46.64 -95.64 -69.51
N THR A 267 -45.50 -96.30 -69.76
CA THR A 267 -44.32 -96.19 -68.91
C THR A 267 -43.74 -94.77 -68.96
N LEU A 268 -43.68 -94.17 -70.16
CA LEU A 268 -43.25 -92.78 -70.34
C LEU A 268 -44.24 -91.79 -69.70
N LEU A 269 -45.54 -92.05 -69.77
CA LEU A 269 -46.58 -91.23 -69.14
C LEU A 269 -46.49 -91.27 -67.62
N ALA A 270 -46.34 -92.46 -67.03
CA ALA A 270 -46.16 -92.62 -65.59
C ALA A 270 -44.87 -91.93 -65.10
N ALA A 271 -43.78 -92.04 -65.86
CA ALA A 271 -42.54 -91.32 -65.57
C ALA A 271 -42.70 -89.79 -65.70
N ALA A 272 -43.49 -89.31 -66.67
CA ALA A 272 -43.81 -87.89 -66.82
C ALA A 272 -44.69 -87.35 -65.67
N GLU A 273 -45.65 -88.15 -65.18
CA GLU A 273 -46.47 -87.77 -64.02
C GLU A 273 -45.64 -87.66 -62.73
N GLU A 274 -44.71 -88.59 -62.51
CA GLU A 274 -43.80 -88.54 -61.36
C GLU A 274 -42.87 -87.32 -61.41
N THR A 275 -42.29 -87.01 -62.57
CA THR A 275 -41.45 -85.81 -62.74
C THR A 275 -42.27 -84.52 -62.62
N GLY A 276 -43.52 -84.50 -63.09
CA GLY A 276 -44.44 -83.37 -62.90
C GLY A 276 -44.72 -83.09 -61.42
N ALA A 277 -45.00 -84.13 -60.63
CA ALA A 277 -45.22 -83.99 -59.19
C ALA A 277 -43.98 -83.49 -58.44
N ASP A 278 -42.78 -83.95 -58.82
CA ASP A 278 -41.51 -83.46 -58.27
C ASP A 278 -41.24 -81.99 -58.65
N LEU A 279 -41.51 -81.58 -59.89
CA LEU A 279 -41.41 -80.17 -60.32
C LEU A 279 -42.38 -79.27 -59.53
N GLU A 280 -43.58 -79.74 -59.26
CA GLU A 280 -44.59 -79.00 -58.50
C GLU A 280 -44.18 -78.82 -57.02
N ALA A 281 -43.60 -79.87 -56.42
CA ALA A 281 -43.01 -79.77 -55.08
C ALA A 281 -41.83 -78.79 -55.03
N ARG A 282 -40.95 -78.81 -56.02
CA ARG A 282 -39.81 -77.87 -56.14
C ARG A 282 -40.28 -76.43 -56.35
N LEU A 283 -41.32 -76.22 -57.16
CA LEU A 283 -41.92 -74.91 -57.38
C LEU A 283 -42.52 -74.35 -56.08
N ALA A 284 -43.26 -75.16 -55.33
CA ALA A 284 -43.83 -74.76 -54.04
C ALA A 284 -42.74 -74.41 -53.02
N ALA A 285 -41.66 -75.18 -52.97
CA ALA A 285 -40.51 -74.90 -52.11
C ALA A 285 -39.81 -73.59 -52.48
N ALA A 286 -39.56 -73.36 -53.78
CA ALA A 286 -38.92 -72.14 -54.26
C ALA A 286 -39.77 -70.88 -54.03
N LEU A 287 -41.09 -70.98 -54.14
CA LEU A 287 -42.01 -69.87 -53.81
C LEU A 287 -41.98 -69.53 -52.32
N LEU A 288 -42.01 -70.53 -51.44
CA LEU A 288 -41.94 -70.32 -50.00
C LEU A 288 -40.60 -69.69 -49.59
N GLU A 289 -39.48 -70.14 -50.17
CA GLU A 289 -38.16 -69.54 -49.94
C GLU A 289 -38.10 -68.10 -50.47
N GLY A 290 -38.75 -67.82 -51.60
CA GLY A 290 -38.93 -66.47 -52.14
C GLY A 290 -39.69 -65.54 -51.19
N GLU A 291 -40.79 -66.00 -50.59
CA GLU A 291 -41.55 -65.23 -49.60
C GLU A 291 -40.72 -64.95 -48.33
N GLN A 292 -39.96 -65.94 -47.85
CA GLN A 292 -39.08 -65.78 -46.70
C GLN A 292 -37.95 -64.78 -46.96
N THR A 293 -37.33 -64.84 -48.14
CA THR A 293 -36.28 -63.87 -48.53
C THR A 293 -36.84 -62.45 -48.71
N GLN A 294 -38.08 -62.32 -49.20
CA GLN A 294 -38.77 -61.02 -49.28
C GLN A 294 -39.05 -60.43 -47.89
N ALA A 295 -39.53 -61.25 -46.94
CA ALA A 295 -39.76 -60.80 -45.57
C ALA A 295 -38.46 -60.36 -44.89
N ALA A 296 -37.38 -61.15 -45.06
CA ALA A 296 -36.06 -60.81 -44.54
C ALA A 296 -35.51 -59.51 -45.15
N LEU A 297 -35.73 -59.26 -46.45
CA LEU A 297 -35.32 -58.01 -47.09
C LEU A 297 -36.04 -56.81 -46.48
N SER A 298 -37.36 -56.88 -46.29
CA SER A 298 -38.13 -55.77 -45.69
C SER A 298 -37.71 -55.47 -44.24
N GLU A 299 -37.37 -56.49 -43.46
CA GLU A 299 -36.86 -56.32 -42.09
C GLU A 299 -35.51 -55.59 -42.09
N VAL A 300 -34.58 -55.99 -42.97
CA VAL A 300 -33.28 -55.31 -43.10
C VAL A 300 -33.44 -53.87 -43.58
N GLU A 301 -34.37 -53.58 -44.51
CA GLU A 301 -34.64 -52.21 -44.98
C GLU A 301 -35.20 -51.32 -43.85
N GLU A 302 -36.10 -51.85 -43.00
CA GLU A 302 -36.65 -51.13 -41.86
C GLU A 302 -35.57 -50.85 -40.80
N GLU A 303 -34.75 -51.85 -40.46
CA GLU A 303 -33.60 -51.67 -39.55
C GLU A 303 -32.61 -50.64 -40.09
N ALA A 304 -32.31 -50.67 -41.40
CA ALA A 304 -31.42 -49.70 -42.03
C ALA A 304 -31.99 -48.27 -41.94
N SER A 305 -33.30 -48.10 -42.14
CA SER A 305 -33.96 -46.80 -41.96
C SER A 305 -33.87 -46.29 -40.52
N GLN A 306 -34.03 -47.17 -39.53
CA GLN A 306 -33.91 -46.79 -38.12
C GLN A 306 -32.47 -46.41 -37.76
N ARG A 307 -31.48 -47.16 -38.26
CA ARG A 307 -30.06 -46.84 -38.06
C ARG A 307 -29.67 -45.51 -38.74
N ALA A 308 -30.23 -45.21 -39.91
CA ALA A 308 -29.99 -43.93 -40.59
C ALA A 308 -30.48 -42.73 -39.76
N LEU A 309 -31.68 -42.81 -39.19
CA LEU A 309 -32.19 -41.78 -38.27
C LEU A 309 -31.29 -41.61 -37.04
N ARG A 310 -30.76 -42.72 -36.50
CA ARG A 310 -29.83 -42.68 -35.36
C ARG A 310 -28.50 -42.01 -35.72
N ILE A 311 -28.01 -42.18 -36.95
CA ILE A 311 -26.82 -41.46 -37.44
C ILE A 311 -27.09 -39.97 -37.49
N ASP A 312 -28.22 -39.54 -38.08
CA ASP A 312 -28.58 -38.12 -38.15
C ASP A 312 -28.66 -37.49 -36.74
N ASP A 313 -29.24 -38.21 -35.77
CA ASP A 313 -29.28 -37.78 -34.37
C ASP A 313 -27.88 -37.65 -33.74
N LEU A 314 -26.99 -38.62 -33.99
CA LEU A 314 -25.61 -38.60 -33.51
C LEU A 314 -24.79 -37.47 -34.15
N GLU A 315 -24.96 -37.22 -35.45
CA GLU A 315 -24.30 -36.12 -36.15
C GLU A 315 -24.77 -34.76 -35.62
N MET A 316 -26.07 -34.61 -35.35
CA MET A 316 -26.62 -33.41 -34.74
C MET A 316 -26.08 -33.21 -33.31
N ALA A 317 -26.01 -34.27 -32.50
CA ALA A 317 -25.43 -34.22 -31.16
C ALA A 317 -23.94 -33.85 -31.19
N LEU A 318 -23.17 -34.41 -32.13
CA LEU A 318 -21.75 -34.09 -32.32
C LEU A 318 -21.55 -32.63 -32.72
N ALA A 319 -22.36 -32.11 -33.65
CA ALA A 319 -22.31 -30.70 -34.05
C ALA A 319 -22.62 -29.76 -32.88
N ALA A 320 -23.61 -30.11 -32.04
CA ALA A 320 -23.92 -29.35 -30.83
C ALA A 320 -22.77 -29.39 -29.81
N ALA A 321 -22.14 -30.55 -29.61
CA ALA A 321 -21.00 -30.69 -28.71
C ALA A 321 -19.77 -29.89 -29.17
N LEU A 322 -19.51 -29.85 -30.48
CA LEU A 322 -18.44 -29.03 -31.06
C LEU A 322 -18.66 -27.53 -30.81
N LEU A 323 -19.89 -27.04 -31.06
CA LEU A 323 -20.23 -25.64 -30.83
C LEU A 323 -20.14 -25.27 -29.34
N ALA A 324 -20.63 -26.15 -28.45
CA ALA A 324 -20.47 -25.98 -27.01
C ALA A 324 -18.99 -25.94 -26.59
N GLY A 325 -18.13 -26.73 -27.23
CA GLY A 325 -16.69 -26.71 -27.02
C GLY A 325 -16.04 -25.38 -27.45
N GLU A 326 -16.43 -24.84 -28.61
CA GLU A 326 -15.92 -23.54 -29.10
C GLU A 326 -16.35 -22.38 -28.19
N GLU A 327 -17.63 -22.33 -27.80
CA GLU A 327 -18.14 -21.35 -26.85
C GLU A 327 -17.41 -21.46 -25.50
N ARG A 328 -17.08 -22.69 -25.09
CA ARG A 328 -16.35 -22.92 -23.85
C ARG A 328 -14.91 -22.42 -23.92
N GLN A 329 -14.23 -22.71 -25.02
CA GLN A 329 -12.87 -22.24 -25.23
C GLN A 329 -12.79 -20.71 -25.27
N ALA A 330 -13.78 -20.07 -25.89
CA ALA A 330 -13.90 -18.61 -25.87
C ALA A 330 -14.05 -18.08 -24.43
N ALA A 331 -14.96 -18.66 -23.64
CA ALA A 331 -15.16 -18.27 -22.24
C ALA A 331 -13.90 -18.49 -21.36
N LEU A 332 -13.13 -19.56 -21.61
CA LEU A 332 -11.85 -19.80 -20.96
C LEU A 332 -10.82 -18.72 -21.31
N SER A 333 -10.71 -18.36 -22.58
CA SER A 333 -9.79 -17.30 -23.02
C SER A 333 -10.15 -15.94 -22.42
N GLU A 334 -11.43 -15.59 -22.37
CA GLU A 334 -11.92 -14.36 -21.75
C GLU A 334 -11.63 -14.33 -20.25
N ALA A 335 -11.94 -15.43 -19.53
CA ALA A 335 -11.65 -15.53 -18.10
C ALA A 335 -10.14 -15.45 -17.79
N ALA A 336 -9.28 -16.04 -18.64
CA ALA A 336 -7.84 -15.96 -18.49
C ALA A 336 -7.30 -14.54 -18.74
N GLU A 337 -7.85 -13.82 -19.72
CA GLU A 337 -7.52 -12.41 -19.95
C GLU A 337 -7.95 -11.52 -18.78
N GLU A 338 -9.13 -11.75 -18.22
CA GLU A 338 -9.59 -11.05 -17.01
C GLU A 338 -8.69 -11.32 -15.80
N GLU A 339 -8.27 -12.58 -15.58
CA GLU A 339 -7.33 -12.92 -14.51
C GLU A 339 -5.98 -12.20 -14.69
N ALA A 340 -5.46 -12.15 -15.92
CA ALA A 340 -4.21 -11.45 -16.22
C ALA A 340 -4.33 -9.93 -15.97
N GLN A 341 -5.45 -9.31 -16.36
CA GLN A 341 -5.71 -7.88 -16.10
C GLN A 341 -5.85 -7.60 -14.60
N GLN A 342 -6.53 -8.47 -13.86
CA GLN A 342 -6.64 -8.35 -12.40
C GLN A 342 -5.29 -8.51 -11.70
N ALA A 343 -4.46 -9.48 -12.12
CA ALA A 343 -3.12 -9.66 -11.60
C ALA A 343 -2.25 -8.41 -11.81
N ALA A 344 -2.26 -7.84 -13.02
CA ALA A 344 -1.55 -6.59 -13.30
C ALA A 344 -2.06 -5.41 -12.45
N ARG A 345 -3.37 -5.37 -12.16
CA ARG A 345 -3.95 -4.36 -11.28
C ARG A 345 -3.52 -4.54 -9.82
N ILE A 346 -3.47 -5.77 -9.33
CA ILE A 346 -2.94 -6.10 -7.99
C ILE A 346 -1.48 -5.63 -7.89
N ASP A 347 -0.62 -6.01 -8.84
CA ASP A 347 0.79 -5.60 -8.85
C ASP A 347 0.93 -4.07 -8.82
N SER A 348 0.10 -3.35 -9.58
CA SER A 348 0.13 -1.89 -9.60
C SER A 348 -0.29 -1.26 -8.26
N LEU A 349 -1.27 -1.86 -7.56
CA LEU A 349 -1.74 -1.39 -6.26
C LEU A 349 -0.76 -1.75 -5.15
N GLU A 350 -0.13 -2.92 -5.19
CA GLU A 350 0.94 -3.29 -4.27
C GLU A 350 2.15 -2.35 -4.40
N ALA A 351 2.53 -1.99 -5.63
CA ALA A 351 3.56 -0.98 -5.88
C ALA A 351 3.16 0.40 -5.32
N ALA A 352 1.90 0.82 -5.50
CA ALA A 352 1.38 2.06 -4.94
C ALA A 352 1.34 2.05 -3.40
N LEU A 353 0.95 0.92 -2.80
CA LEU A 353 0.95 0.70 -1.36
C LEU A 353 2.38 0.78 -0.80
N ALA A 354 3.35 0.12 -1.43
CA ALA A 354 4.75 0.18 -1.03
C ALA A 354 5.29 1.62 -1.09
N ALA A 355 4.94 2.37 -2.14
CA ALA A 355 5.32 3.77 -2.25
C ALA A 355 4.67 4.64 -1.16
N ALA A 356 3.39 4.42 -0.85
CA ALA A 356 2.68 5.13 0.21
C ALA A 356 3.25 4.83 1.61
N LEU A 357 3.63 3.58 1.87
CA LEU A 357 4.30 3.18 3.11
C LEU A 357 5.65 3.89 3.28
N ALA A 358 6.46 3.94 2.21
CA ALA A 358 7.74 4.65 2.23
C ALA A 358 7.57 6.17 2.41
N GLU A 359 6.56 6.77 1.78
CA GLU A 359 6.21 8.18 1.98
C GLU A 359 5.79 8.45 3.43
N GLY A 360 4.98 7.56 4.01
CA GLY A 360 4.56 7.62 5.41
C GLY A 360 5.74 7.52 6.39
N GLU A 361 6.67 6.58 6.17
CA GLU A 361 7.87 6.44 7.01
C GLU A 361 8.78 7.69 6.93
N SER A 362 8.97 8.24 5.73
CA SER A 362 9.70 9.49 5.53
C SER A 362 9.02 10.68 6.24
N ALA A 363 7.68 10.74 6.21
CA ALA A 363 6.92 11.74 6.94
C ALA A 363 7.07 11.60 8.47
N ARG A 364 7.00 10.38 9.03
CA ARG A 364 7.27 10.13 10.45
C ARG A 364 8.67 10.60 10.84
N GLY A 365 9.69 10.27 10.05
CA GLY A 365 11.06 10.73 10.31
C GLY A 365 11.21 12.26 10.31
N ARG A 366 10.44 12.98 9.47
CA ARG A 366 10.39 14.46 9.50
C ARG A 366 9.74 14.97 10.78
N VAL A 367 8.65 14.34 11.24
CA VAL A 367 7.98 14.68 12.51
C VAL A 367 8.94 14.49 13.69
N ASP A 368 9.61 13.34 13.79
CA ASP A 368 10.58 13.07 14.86
C ASP A 368 11.72 14.10 14.88
N THR A 369 12.21 14.49 13.69
CA THR A 369 13.25 15.52 13.56
C THR A 369 12.75 16.90 14.04
N LEU A 370 11.51 17.26 13.72
CA LEU A 370 10.91 18.52 14.17
C LEU A 370 10.66 18.51 15.68
N GLU A 371 10.22 17.40 16.25
CA GLU A 371 10.05 17.22 17.70
C GLU A 371 11.37 17.39 18.44
N ALA A 372 12.45 16.77 17.96
CA ALA A 372 13.77 16.95 18.54
C ALA A 372 14.26 18.41 18.46
N ARG A 373 14.01 19.10 17.34
CA ARG A 373 14.33 20.53 17.19
C ARG A 373 13.51 21.42 18.10
N LEU A 374 12.22 21.14 18.26
CA LEU A 374 11.33 21.85 19.17
C LEU A 374 11.81 21.72 20.60
N ALA A 375 12.09 20.51 21.07
CA ALA A 375 12.59 20.28 22.43
C ALA A 375 13.92 21.02 22.70
N ALA A 376 14.82 21.04 21.72
CA ALA A 376 16.08 21.77 21.82
C ALA A 376 15.87 23.30 21.88
N LEU A 377 14.94 23.84 21.09
CA LEU A 377 14.62 25.27 21.09
C LEU A 377 13.87 25.69 22.36
N GLU A 378 12.97 24.86 22.88
CA GLU A 378 12.28 25.10 24.14
C GLU A 378 13.27 25.17 25.30
N THR A 379 14.22 24.22 25.36
CA THR A 379 15.30 24.25 26.36
C THR A 379 16.15 25.52 26.23
N ALA A 380 16.52 25.90 25.00
CA ALA A 380 17.30 27.11 24.77
C ALA A 380 16.53 28.39 25.15
N LEU A 381 15.21 28.42 24.93
CA LEU A 381 14.35 29.53 25.35
C LEU A 381 14.34 29.67 26.87
N ASP A 382 14.10 28.57 27.58
CA ASP A 382 14.11 28.54 29.05
C ASP A 382 15.47 29.03 29.61
N ASP A 383 16.58 28.59 29.01
CA ASP A 383 17.93 29.04 29.38
C ASP A 383 18.12 30.55 29.16
N THR A 384 17.67 31.09 28.02
CA THR A 384 17.78 32.55 27.74
C THR A 384 16.94 33.39 28.69
N GLN A 385 15.72 32.93 29.04
CA GLN A 385 14.86 33.60 30.00
C GLN A 385 15.45 33.56 31.41
N ALA A 386 16.02 32.42 31.82
CA ALA A 386 16.70 32.29 33.10
C ALA A 386 17.93 33.22 33.19
N GLN A 387 18.70 33.36 32.11
CA GLN A 387 19.82 34.30 32.03
C GLN A 387 19.35 35.76 32.14
N ALA A 388 18.30 36.15 31.41
CA ALA A 388 17.73 37.50 31.48
C ALA A 388 17.27 37.83 32.91
N ALA A 389 16.49 36.94 33.55
CA ALA A 389 16.04 37.13 34.94
C ALA A 389 17.21 37.21 35.94
N GLN A 390 18.28 36.44 35.71
CA GLN A 390 19.50 36.53 36.53
C GLN A 390 20.19 37.88 36.35
N LEU A 391 20.29 38.41 35.13
CA LEU A 391 20.89 39.71 34.84
C LEU A 391 20.06 40.85 35.44
N GLU A 392 18.73 40.79 35.37
CA GLU A 392 17.83 41.74 36.03
C GLU A 392 18.02 41.76 37.54
N THR A 393 18.11 40.57 38.15
CA THR A 393 18.38 40.45 39.59
C THR A 393 19.75 41.04 39.96
N GLN A 394 20.77 40.81 39.12
CA GLN A 394 22.10 41.40 39.31
C GLN A 394 22.10 42.93 39.13
N LEU A 395 21.32 43.45 38.18
CA LEU A 395 21.15 44.88 37.96
C LEU A 395 20.53 45.54 39.18
N ALA A 396 19.39 45.03 39.67
CA ALA A 396 18.72 45.54 40.84
C ALA A 396 19.60 45.50 42.10
N ALA A 397 20.31 44.38 42.34
CA ALA A 397 21.24 44.26 43.47
C ALA A 397 22.43 45.23 43.36
N ARG A 398 22.91 45.49 42.15
CA ARG A 398 23.98 46.47 41.91
C ARG A 398 23.51 47.88 42.14
N GLU A 399 22.36 48.26 41.59
CA GLU A 399 21.74 49.59 41.80
C GLU A 399 21.53 49.87 43.29
N GLU A 400 21.02 48.89 44.05
CA GLU A 400 20.87 49.02 45.51
C GLU A 400 22.22 49.22 46.21
N SER A 401 23.21 48.38 45.89
CA SER A 401 24.56 48.50 46.46
C SER A 401 25.26 49.81 46.10
N TRP A 402 25.02 50.34 44.90
CA TRP A 402 25.57 51.60 44.43
C TRP A 402 24.86 52.79 45.08
N ALA A 403 23.54 52.74 45.23
CA ALA A 403 22.78 53.75 45.96
C ALA A 403 23.25 53.87 47.42
N GLU A 404 23.50 52.73 48.09
CA GLU A 404 24.06 52.71 49.44
C GLU A 404 25.48 53.31 49.48
N ARG A 405 26.36 52.91 48.55
CA ARG A 405 27.73 53.46 48.46
C ARG A 405 27.73 54.95 48.18
N LEU A 406 26.84 55.42 47.30
CA LEU A 406 26.69 56.82 46.94
C LEU A 406 26.22 57.62 48.16
N ALA A 407 25.19 57.15 48.87
CA ALA A 407 24.71 57.79 50.08
C ALA A 407 25.82 57.90 51.16
N ASN A 408 26.60 56.83 51.35
CA ASN A 408 27.73 56.84 52.27
C ASN A 408 28.85 57.79 51.84
N ALA A 409 29.17 57.84 50.54
CA ALA A 409 30.20 58.73 50.01
C ALA A 409 29.78 60.21 50.06
N GLU A 410 28.52 60.51 49.78
CA GLU A 410 27.95 61.86 49.92
C GLU A 410 27.93 62.31 51.38
N ALA A 411 27.57 61.41 52.31
CA ALA A 411 27.64 61.68 53.75
C ALA A 411 29.07 61.96 54.21
N ALA A 412 30.05 61.16 53.79
CA ALA A 412 31.47 61.37 54.12
C ALA A 412 32.02 62.66 53.51
N LEU A 413 31.62 63.01 52.28
CA LEU A 413 31.99 64.28 51.66
C LEU A 413 31.39 65.47 52.42
N ALA A 414 30.12 65.37 52.84
CA ALA A 414 29.46 66.40 53.63
C ALA A 414 30.10 66.57 55.02
N GLU A 415 30.50 65.48 55.66
CA GLU A 415 31.25 65.51 56.93
C GLU A 415 32.63 66.16 56.74
N ALA A 416 33.38 65.78 55.71
CA ALA A 416 34.68 66.38 55.40
C ALA A 416 34.57 67.88 55.05
N GLN A 417 33.50 68.29 54.36
CA GLN A 417 33.20 69.69 54.10
C GLN A 417 32.85 70.45 55.39
N ALA A 418 32.02 69.87 56.25
CA ALA A 418 31.68 70.46 57.54
C ALA A 418 32.92 70.62 58.43
N GLU A 419 33.82 69.63 58.48
CA GLU A 419 35.10 69.74 59.19
C GLU A 419 35.99 70.83 58.60
N ALA A 420 36.06 70.94 57.27
CA ALA A 420 36.84 71.99 56.60
C ALA A 420 36.28 73.39 56.90
N ASP A 421 34.95 73.54 56.88
CA ASP A 421 34.26 74.79 57.20
C ASP A 421 34.43 75.16 58.69
N GLU A 422 34.34 74.19 59.61
CA GLU A 422 34.56 74.41 61.04
C GLU A 422 36.00 74.84 61.32
N ARG A 423 36.99 74.14 60.75
CA ARG A 423 38.41 74.52 60.86
C ARG A 423 38.70 75.86 60.21
N GLY A 424 38.05 76.17 59.08
CA GLY A 424 38.15 77.47 58.42
C GLY A 424 37.57 78.60 59.26
N GLY A 425 36.40 78.38 59.86
CA GLY A 425 35.80 79.31 60.82
C GLY A 425 36.68 79.52 62.06
N ALA A 426 37.25 78.45 62.60
CA ALA A 426 38.18 78.51 63.73
C ALA A 426 39.45 79.29 63.38
N ALA A 427 40.08 79.00 62.24
CA ALA A 427 41.26 79.71 61.74
C ALA A 427 40.96 81.20 61.49
N ALA A 428 39.82 81.53 60.88
CA ALA A 428 39.38 82.90 60.68
C ALA A 428 39.14 83.64 62.00
N SER A 429 38.57 82.96 63.01
CA SER A 429 38.36 83.53 64.34
C SER A 429 39.69 83.78 65.06
N LEU A 430 40.67 82.89 64.90
CA LEU A 430 42.00 83.00 65.50
C LEU A 430 42.79 84.13 64.81
N ALA A 431 42.70 84.23 63.48
CA ALA A 431 43.24 85.33 62.71
C ALA A 431 42.63 86.68 63.11
N ALA A 432 41.31 86.75 63.33
CA ALA A 432 40.64 87.95 63.82
C ALA A 432 41.10 88.31 65.25
N GLN A 433 41.24 87.33 66.15
CA GLN A 433 41.79 87.55 67.48
C GLN A 433 43.23 88.08 67.42
N VAL A 434 44.09 87.49 66.59
CA VAL A 434 45.45 87.98 66.35
C VAL A 434 45.44 89.41 65.81
N ALA A 435 44.59 89.74 64.85
CA ALA A 435 44.47 91.09 64.32
C ALA A 435 44.01 92.11 65.40
N THR A 436 43.06 91.73 66.26
CA THR A 436 42.63 92.59 67.37
C THR A 436 43.72 92.75 68.43
N LEU A 437 44.49 91.70 68.71
CA LEU A 437 45.63 91.70 69.61
C LEU A 437 46.78 92.55 69.05
N GLU A 438 47.09 92.45 67.75
CA GLU A 438 48.04 93.32 67.05
C GLU A 438 47.62 94.79 67.12
N ALA A 439 46.34 95.09 66.89
CA ALA A 439 45.80 96.44 67.01
C ALA A 439 45.87 96.97 68.46
N ALA A 440 45.61 96.13 69.46
CA ALA A 440 45.76 96.49 70.88
C ALA A 440 47.23 96.73 71.24
N LEU A 441 48.14 95.89 70.72
CA LEU A 441 49.58 96.06 70.90
C LEU A 441 50.08 97.37 70.29
N ALA A 442 49.66 97.68 69.06
CA ALA A 442 50.00 98.92 68.39
C ALA A 442 49.57 100.13 69.25
N ARG A 443 48.35 100.11 69.81
CA ARG A 443 47.92 101.14 70.76
C ARG A 443 48.78 101.19 72.02
N THR A 444 49.12 100.05 72.62
CA THR A 444 49.96 100.04 73.82
C THR A 444 51.38 100.53 73.55
N ARG A 445 51.93 100.21 72.37
CA ARG A 445 53.23 100.68 71.90
C ARG A 445 53.19 102.20 71.66
N ASP A 446 52.14 102.70 71.02
CA ASP A 446 51.93 104.13 70.83
C ASP A 446 51.75 104.85 72.17
N THR A 447 51.03 104.26 73.14
CA THR A 447 50.92 104.85 74.49
C THR A 447 52.23 104.78 75.28
N ALA A 448 53.02 103.72 75.11
CA ALA A 448 54.32 103.59 75.77
C ALA A 448 55.32 104.59 75.19
N GLN A 449 55.35 104.75 73.86
CA GLN A 449 56.14 105.80 73.19
C GLN A 449 55.64 107.20 73.56
N GLY A 450 54.33 107.39 73.75
CA GLY A 450 53.75 108.63 74.26
C GLY A 450 54.16 108.96 75.71
N LEU A 451 54.26 107.94 76.58
CA LEU A 451 54.73 108.09 77.95
C LEU A 451 56.26 108.31 78.01
N GLU A 452 57.02 107.65 77.14
CA GLU A 452 58.47 107.85 77.00
C GLU A 452 58.77 109.28 76.51
N ALA A 453 57.99 109.79 75.55
CA ALA A 453 58.08 111.17 75.08
C ALA A 453 57.63 112.22 76.12
N GLN A 454 56.72 111.86 77.05
CA GLN A 454 56.34 112.72 78.17
C GLN A 454 57.41 112.72 79.29
N LEU A 455 58.10 111.60 79.49
CA LEU A 455 59.20 111.46 80.45
C LEU A 455 60.52 112.09 79.97
N GLU A 456 60.72 112.26 78.66
CA GLU A 456 61.83 113.04 78.11
C GLU A 456 61.57 114.57 78.09
N ALA A 457 60.34 115.01 78.41
CA ALA A 457 59.92 116.41 78.37
C ALA A 457 59.78 117.11 79.75
N GLU A 458 60.01 116.39 80.86
CA GLU A 458 60.16 116.93 82.24
C GLU A 458 61.57 116.68 82.77
#